data_AF-W1XVY5-F1
#
_entry.id   AF-W1XVY5-F1
#
_cell.length_a   1.000
_cell.length_b   1.000
_cell.length_c   1.000
_cell.angle_alpha   90.00
_cell.angle_beta   90.00
_cell.angle_gamma   90.00
#
_symmetry.space_group_name_H-M   'P 1'
#
loop_
_entity.id
_entity.type
_entity.pdbx_description
1 polymer ?
#
loop_
_entity_poly.entity_id
_entity_poly.type
_entity_poly.pdbx_seq_one_letter_code
_entity_poly.pdbx_strand_id
1 'polypeptide(L)' 'PREIALEMAAQTVVGAGQMVLETQQHPGVLKDQVCSPGGSTIAGVESLEEHSFRGTVMDAVYQSYTRTQELGK' A
#
# COMPACT_ATOMS: atom_id res chain seq x y z
N PRO A 1 5.30 5.18 -22.11
CA PRO A 1 6.65 4.54 -22.04
C PRO A 1 6.74 3.64 -20.81
N ARG A 2 7.09 2.36 -20.98
CA ARG A 2 7.07 1.37 -19.88
C ARG A 2 8.09 1.65 -18.77
N GLU A 3 9.29 2.07 -19.16
CA GLU A 3 10.41 2.31 -18.24
C GLU A 3 10.08 3.42 -17.24
N ILE A 4 9.61 4.57 -17.74
CA ILE A 4 9.19 5.71 -16.91
C ILE A 4 8.07 5.31 -15.94
N ALA A 5 7.08 4.53 -16.41
CA ALA A 5 5.99 4.09 -15.55
C ALA A 5 6.49 3.18 -14.40
N LEU A 6 7.46 2.31 -14.68
CA LEU A 6 8.07 1.45 -13.67
C LEU A 6 8.87 2.26 -12.64
N GLU A 7 9.67 3.22 -13.10
CA GLU A 7 10.45 4.12 -12.24
C GLU A 7 9.55 4.93 -11.32
N MET A 8 8.51 5.55 -11.87
CA MET A 8 7.54 6.33 -11.09
C MET A 8 6.82 5.47 -10.05
N ALA A 9 6.39 4.27 -10.42
CA ALA A 9 5.72 3.35 -9.51
C ALA A 9 6.64 2.91 -8.37
N ALA A 10 7.87 2.51 -8.68
CA ALA A 10 8.87 2.11 -7.68
C ALA A 10 9.17 3.26 -6.70
N GLN A 11 9.44 4.46 -7.22
CA GLN A 11 9.76 5.61 -6.38
C GLN A 11 8.57 6.05 -5.51
N THR A 12 7.34 5.90 -6.01
CA THR A 12 6.11 6.18 -5.24
C THR A 12 6.01 5.26 -4.02
N VAL A 13 6.26 3.96 -4.19
CA VAL A 13 6.22 2.99 -3.09
C VAL A 13 7.30 3.29 -2.05
N VAL A 14 8.51 3.61 -2.48
CA VAL A 14 9.61 4.01 -1.59
C VAL A 14 9.25 5.25 -0.78
N GLY A 15 8.77 6.31 -1.43
CA GLY A 15 8.41 7.56 -0.77
C GLY A 15 7.26 7.39 0.23
N ALA A 16 6.25 6.60 -0.11
CA ALA A 16 5.13 6.31 0.80
C ALA A 16 5.60 5.58 2.06
N GLY A 17 6.48 4.57 1.93
CA GLY A 17 7.05 3.87 3.08
C GLY A 17 7.91 4.79 3.96
N GLN A 18 8.75 5.62 3.33
CA GLN A 18 9.59 6.58 4.05
C GLN A 18 8.76 7.59 4.85
N MET A 19 7.67 8.10 4.27
CA MET A 19 6.76 9.04 4.94
C MET A 19 6.19 8.45 6.23
N VAL A 20 5.81 7.17 6.24
CA VAL A 20 5.31 6.50 7.45
C VAL A 20 6.38 6.45 8.54
N LEU A 21 7.61 6.08 8.16
CA LEU A 21 8.73 5.95 9.10
C LEU A 21 9.17 7.30 9.68
N GLU A 22 9.25 8.34 8.85
CA GLU A 22 9.72 9.66 9.26
C GLU A 22 8.67 10.42 10.10
N THR A 23 7.41 10.40 9.66
CA THR A 23 6.35 11.15 10.35
C THR A 23 5.85 10.45 11.61
N GLN A 24 6.04 9.13 11.71
CA GLN A 24 5.46 8.26 12.75
C GLN A 24 3.93 8.43 12.89
N GLN A 25 3.27 8.95 11.87
CA GLN A 25 1.82 9.10 11.83
C GLN A 25 1.17 7.80 11.38
N HIS A 26 -0.06 7.59 11.84
CA HIS A 26 -0.85 6.45 11.38
C HIS A 26 -1.05 6.52 9.85
N PRO A 27 -0.82 5.43 9.08
CA PRO A 27 -0.93 5.45 7.63
C PRO A 27 -2.29 5.94 7.10
N GLY A 28 -3.37 5.70 7.86
CA GLY A 28 -4.69 6.24 7.54
C GLY A 28 -4.73 7.76 7.47
N VAL A 29 -4.04 8.45 8.39
CA VAL A 29 -3.96 9.91 8.43
C VAL A 29 -3.17 10.44 7.24
N LEU A 30 -2.03 9.82 6.92
CA LEU A 30 -1.22 10.19 5.75
C LEU A 30 -1.99 10.00 4.44
N LYS A 31 -2.75 8.89 4.33
CA LYS A 31 -3.66 8.64 3.22
C LYS A 31 -4.72 9.75 3.11
N ASP A 32 -5.33 10.17 4.22
CA ASP A 32 -6.33 11.25 4.23
C ASP A 32 -5.71 12.60 3.78
N GLN A 33 -4.48 12.91 4.19
CA GLN A 33 -3.77 14.14 3.79
C GLN A 33 -3.55 14.29 2.28
N VAL A 34 -3.49 13.19 1.53
CA VAL A 34 -3.29 13.19 0.06
C VAL A 34 -4.59 12.93 -0.72
N CYS A 35 -5.71 12.72 -0.01
CA CYS A 35 -7.02 12.45 -0.61
C CYS A 35 -7.92 13.69 -0.53
N SER A 36 -7.77 14.59 -1.48
CA SER A 36 -8.69 15.73 -1.61
C SER A 36 -10.12 15.27 -1.93
N PRO A 37 -11.16 15.94 -1.40
CA PRO A 37 -12.56 15.64 -1.73
C PRO A 37 -12.82 15.67 -3.23
N GLY A 38 -13.36 14.58 -3.79
CA GLY A 38 -13.64 14.43 -5.23
C GLY A 38 -12.41 14.36 -6.14
N GLY A 39 -11.20 14.19 -5.58
CA GLY A 39 -9.95 14.11 -6.34
C GLY A 39 -9.68 12.74 -6.97
N SER A 40 -8.66 12.69 -7.83
CA SER A 40 -8.22 11.43 -8.48
C SER A 40 -7.71 10.39 -7.47
N THR A 41 -7.02 10.82 -6.41
CA THR A 41 -6.47 9.91 -5.39
C THR A 41 -7.58 9.15 -4.67
N ILE A 42 -8.66 9.83 -4.24
CA ILE A 42 -9.73 9.17 -3.49
C ILE A 42 -10.54 8.21 -4.36
N ALA A 43 -10.72 8.52 -5.65
CA ALA A 43 -11.31 7.57 -6.62
C ALA A 43 -10.44 6.31 -6.78
N GLY A 44 -9.11 6.46 -6.79
CA GLY A 44 -8.19 5.33 -6.79
C GLY A 44 -8.28 4.50 -5.51
N VAL A 45 -8.35 5.15 -4.35
CA VAL A 45 -8.52 4.48 -3.05
C VAL A 45 -9.86 3.72 -3.00
N GLU A 46 -10.96 4.34 -3.43
CA GLU A 46 -12.28 3.68 -3.51
C GLU A 46 -12.21 2.38 -4.32
N SER A 47 -11.60 2.41 -5.51
CA SER A 47 -11.42 1.20 -6.32
C SER A 47 -10.60 0.12 -5.59
N LEU A 48 -9.56 0.48 -4.85
CA LEU A 48 -8.78 -0.49 -4.06
C LEU A 48 -9.62 -1.12 -2.93
N GLU A 49 -10.48 -0.34 -2.28
CA GLU A 49 -11.37 -0.83 -1.22
C GLU A 49 -12.46 -1.77 -1.79
N GLU A 50 -13.07 -1.43 -2.93
CA GLU A 50 -14.06 -2.27 -3.62
C GLU A 50 -13.52 -3.67 -3.94
N HIS A 51 -12.22 -3.77 -4.23
CA HIS A 51 -11.54 -5.02 -4.56
C HIS A 51 -10.85 -5.67 -3.35
N SER A 52 -11.22 -5.28 -2.12
CA SER A 52 -10.72 -5.88 -0.88
C SER A 52 -9.18 -5.88 -0.76
N PHE A 53 -8.53 -4.84 -1.27
CA PHE A 53 -7.06 -4.77 -1.35
C PHE A 53 -6.39 -5.00 0.01
N ARG A 54 -6.89 -4.35 1.07
CA ARG A 54 -6.31 -4.46 2.42
C ARG A 54 -6.32 -5.89 2.95
N GLY A 55 -7.47 -6.56 2.83
CA GLY A 55 -7.63 -7.95 3.27
C GLY A 55 -6.73 -8.90 2.49
N THR A 56 -6.63 -8.70 1.17
CA THR A 56 -5.78 -9.52 0.30
C THR A 56 -4.29 -9.42 0.68
N VAL A 57 -3.79 -8.21 0.96
CA VAL A 57 -2.39 -8.02 1.39
C VAL A 57 -2.15 -8.65 2.76
N MET A 58 -3.08 -8.51 3.70
CA MET A 58 -2.97 -9.13 5.02
C MET A 58 -2.93 -10.66 4.94
N ASP A 59 -3.82 -11.27 4.16
CA ASP A 59 -3.84 -12.71 3.94
C ASP A 59 -2.53 -13.19 3.30
N ALA A 60 -2.01 -12.48 2.28
CA ALA A 60 -0.74 -12.85 1.66
C ALA A 60 0.44 -12.93 2.65
N VAL A 61 0.53 -11.98 3.59
CA VAL A 61 1.54 -12.00 4.66
C VAL A 61 1.29 -13.17 5.62
N TYR A 62 0.03 -13.41 6.00
CA TYR A 62 -0.33 -14.51 6.89
C TYR A 62 -0.04 -15.89 6.28
N GLN A 63 -0.36 -16.10 5.00
CA GLN A 63 -0.03 -17.34 4.28
C GLN A 63 1.49 -17.55 4.20
N SER A 64 2.24 -16.48 3.94
CA SER A 64 3.72 -16.53 3.91
C SER A 64 4.30 -16.93 5.28
N TYR A 65 3.76 -16.36 6.36
CA TYR A 65 4.14 -16.72 7.73
C TYR A 65 3.81 -18.18 8.06
N THR A 66 2.59 -18.61 7.77
CA THR A 66 2.12 -19.99 8.01
C THR A 66 3.03 -20.99 7.30
N ARG A 67 3.33 -20.73 6.02
CA ARG A 67 4.24 -21.57 5.24
C ARG A 67 5.64 -21.64 5.85
N THR A 68 6.15 -20.52 6.35
CA THR A 68 7.46 -20.48 7.02
C THR A 68 7.48 -21.35 8.29
N GLN A 69 6.38 -21.37 9.07
CA GLN A 69 6.28 -22.22 10.25
C GLN A 69 6.24 -23.72 9.92
N GLU A 70 5.59 -24.09 8.82
CA GLU A 70 5.56 -25.49 8.35
C GLU A 70 6.94 -25.99 7.93
N LEU A 71 7.73 -25.14 7.28
CA LEU A 71 9.08 -25.48 6.81
C LEU A 71 10.13 -25.49 7.92
N GLY A 72 9.91 -24.74 9.00
CA GLY A 72 10.80 -24.67 10.16
C GLY A 72 10.55 -25.75 11.22
N LYS A 73 9.55 -26.61 11.01
CA LYS A 73 9.35 -27.86 11.74
C LYS A 73 10.01 -29.01 10.99
#